data_AF-A0A967VUR7-F1
#
_entry.id   AF-A0A967VUR7-F1
#
_cell.length_a   1.000
_cell.length_b   1.000
_cell.length_c   1.000
_cell.angle_alpha   90.00
_cell.angle_beta   90.00
_cell.angle_gamma   90.00
#
_symmetry.space_group_name_H-M   'P 1'
#
loop_
_entity.id
_entity.type
_entity.pdbx_description
1 polymer ?
#
loop_
_entity_poly.entity_id
_entity_poly.type
_entity_poly.pdbx_seq_one_letter_code
_entity_poly.pdbx_strand_id
1 'polypeptide(L)'
;MKADIKIIFIYLTVSLAAIDLFAQTNAWQWQNPLPQGNSLMDAFILDPNTVISVGNFGTIIKTTDGGVNWNIRHSVSGISEGFSSIYFVDSSRGWIVGLNGNILHTTDGG
;
A
#
# COMPACT_ATOMS: atom_id res chain seq x y z
N MET A 1 -36.32 -13.17 -45.44
CA MET A 1 -36.16 -11.81 -44.84
C MET A 1 -36.62 -11.81 -43.37
N LYS A 2 -36.02 -12.66 -42.53
CA LYS A 2 -36.31 -12.80 -41.08
C LYS A 2 -35.05 -13.19 -40.27
N ALA A 3 -33.86 -13.08 -40.86
CA ALA A 3 -32.61 -13.54 -40.26
C ALA A 3 -31.86 -12.44 -39.50
N ASP A 4 -32.20 -11.17 -39.68
CA ASP A 4 -31.31 -10.07 -39.26
C ASP A 4 -31.64 -9.44 -37.90
N ILE A 5 -32.75 -9.81 -37.25
CA ILE A 5 -33.10 -9.22 -35.95
C ILE A 5 -32.42 -9.96 -34.78
N LYS A 6 -32.21 -11.28 -34.88
CA LYS A 6 -31.55 -12.05 -33.81
C LYS A 6 -30.06 -11.74 -33.67
N ILE A 7 -29.39 -11.41 -34.78
CA ILE A 7 -27.96 -11.07 -34.80
C ILE A 7 -27.74 -9.68 -34.19
N ILE A 8 -28.63 -8.71 -34.48
CA ILE A 8 -28.57 -7.36 -33.90
C ILE A 8 -28.74 -7.39 -32.37
N PHE A 9 -29.61 -8.25 -31.82
CA PHE A 9 -29.79 -8.39 -30.38
C PHE A 9 -28.57 -8.99 -29.65
N ILE A 10 -27.82 -9.89 -30.30
CA ILE A 10 -26.60 -10.49 -29.73
C ILE A 10 -25.45 -9.46 -29.69
N TYR A 11 -25.34 -8.59 -30.69
CA TYR A 11 -24.37 -7.49 -30.62
C TYR A 11 -24.78 -6.42 -29.60
N LEU A 12 -26.08 -6.15 -29.42
CA LEU A 12 -26.55 -5.17 -28.46
C LEU A 12 -26.26 -5.62 -27.01
N THR A 13 -26.43 -6.91 -26.67
CA THR A 13 -26.12 -7.43 -25.33
C THR A 13 -24.62 -7.60 -25.09
N VAL A 14 -23.83 -7.97 -26.11
CA VAL A 14 -22.36 -8.02 -26.01
C VAL A 14 -21.76 -6.62 -25.89
N SER A 15 -22.36 -5.60 -26.51
CA SER A 15 -21.95 -4.20 -26.32
C SER A 15 -22.34 -3.61 -24.96
N LEU A 16 -23.42 -4.10 -24.34
CA LEU A 16 -23.87 -3.64 -23.03
C LEU A 16 -23.05 -4.23 -21.87
N ALA A 17 -22.28 -5.29 -22.11
CA ALA A 17 -21.30 -5.84 -21.17
C ALA A 17 -19.88 -5.26 -21.37
N ALA A 18 -19.66 -4.46 -22.43
CA ALA A 18 -18.37 -3.82 -22.72
C ALA A 18 -18.34 -2.34 -22.31
N ILE A 19 -19.39 -1.86 -21.64
CA ILE A 19 -19.47 -0.52 -21.07
C ILE A 19 -19.65 -0.66 -19.56
N ASP A 20 -18.68 -1.30 -18.90
CA ASP A 20 -18.30 -0.78 -17.59
C ASP A 20 -17.61 0.56 -17.85
N LEU A 21 -18.46 1.58 -18.00
CA LEU A 21 -18.11 2.97 -18.12
C LEU A 21 -17.16 3.25 -16.96
N PHE A 22 -15.89 3.51 -17.26
CA PHE A 22 -14.89 3.96 -16.29
C PHE A 22 -15.32 5.32 -15.72
N ALA A 23 -16.23 5.27 -14.76
CA ALA A 23 -16.64 6.37 -13.91
C ALA A 23 -16.42 5.96 -12.45
N GLN A 24 -15.30 5.30 -12.18
CA GLN A 24 -14.60 5.53 -10.92
C GLN A 24 -13.41 6.41 -11.25
N THR A 25 -13.52 7.69 -10.94
CA THR A 25 -12.31 8.44 -10.63
C THR A 25 -11.60 7.66 -9.53
N ASN A 26 -10.41 7.13 -9.80
CA ASN A 26 -9.57 6.48 -8.80
C ASN A 26 -9.07 7.54 -7.80
N ALA A 27 -9.98 8.06 -6.99
CA ALA A 27 -9.68 8.88 -5.83
C ALA A 27 -9.10 8.00 -4.70
N TRP A 28 -8.72 8.61 -3.58
CA TRP A 28 -8.15 7.95 -2.40
C TRP A 28 -8.77 6.57 -2.13
N GLN A 29 -7.96 5.52 -2.27
CA GLN A 29 -8.35 4.15 -1.92
C GLN A 29 -7.74 3.80 -0.57
N TRP A 30 -8.57 3.25 0.31
CA TRP A 30 -8.10 2.74 1.59
C TRP A 30 -7.30 1.46 1.34
N GLN A 31 -5.98 1.52 1.57
CA GLN A 31 -5.04 0.41 1.37
C GLN A 31 -4.59 -0.24 2.68
N ASN A 32 -5.23 0.08 3.79
CA ASN A 32 -4.85 -0.43 5.11
C ASN A 32 -4.92 -1.97 5.13
N PRO A 33 -4.00 -2.68 5.79
CA PRO A 33 -4.32 -4.03 6.26
C PRO A 33 -5.44 -3.97 7.33
N LEU A 34 -6.23 -5.06 7.41
CA LEU A 34 -7.13 -5.36 8.54
C LEU A 34 -6.32 -5.34 9.88
N PRO A 35 -6.94 -4.96 11.01
CA PRO A 35 -6.46 -3.85 11.83
C PRO A 35 -5.17 -4.13 12.61
N GLN A 36 -4.13 -3.31 12.35
CA GLN A 36 -3.05 -3.08 13.34
C GLN A 36 -3.39 -1.94 14.32
N GLY A 37 -4.36 -1.08 13.97
CA GLY A 37 -4.95 -0.07 14.86
C GLY A 37 -4.07 1.12 15.29
N ASN A 38 -2.74 1.00 15.20
CA ASN A 38 -1.84 2.07 15.65
C ASN A 38 -1.76 3.21 14.63
N SER A 39 -1.55 4.43 15.13
CA SER A 39 -1.29 5.58 14.28
C SER A 39 0.04 5.44 13.54
N LEU A 40 0.01 5.60 12.23
CA LEU A 40 1.20 5.74 11.39
C LEU A 40 1.62 7.21 11.37
N MET A 41 2.91 7.46 11.49
CA MET A 41 3.49 8.80 11.64
C MET A 41 4.15 9.28 10.35
N ASP A 42 4.81 8.38 9.63
CA ASP A 42 5.55 8.71 8.42
C ASP A 42 5.58 7.50 7.46
N ALA A 43 5.83 7.76 6.17
CA ALA A 43 5.97 6.74 5.16
C ALA A 43 7.02 7.15 4.11
N PHE A 44 7.86 6.20 3.71
CA PHE A 44 8.85 6.37 2.66
C PHE A 44 8.54 5.44 1.48
N ILE A 45 8.52 6.01 0.28
CA ILE A 45 8.37 5.29 -0.98
C ILE A 45 9.77 4.98 -1.50
N LEU A 46 10.20 3.72 -1.41
CA LEU A 46 11.50 3.29 -1.94
C LEU A 46 11.44 3.18 -3.47
N ASP A 47 10.34 2.63 -3.98
CA ASP A 47 10.04 2.46 -5.39
C ASP A 47 8.51 2.35 -5.57
N PRO A 48 7.97 2.31 -6.82
CA PRO A 48 6.53 2.28 -7.05
C PRO A 48 5.76 1.12 -6.38
N ASN A 49 6.44 0.03 -6.05
CA ASN A 49 5.83 -1.15 -5.43
C ASN A 49 6.19 -1.27 -3.93
N THR A 50 7.31 -0.69 -3.51
CA THR A 50 7.81 -0.80 -2.13
C THR A 50 7.60 0.49 -1.34
N VAL A 51 6.74 0.41 -0.31
CA VAL A 51 6.50 1.50 0.65
C VAL A 51 6.69 0.96 2.05
N ILE A 52 7.37 1.73 2.89
CA ILE A 52 7.55 1.43 4.32
C ILE A 52 6.92 2.57 5.12
N SER A 53 6.08 2.24 6.10
CA SER A 53 5.52 3.21 7.04
C SER A 53 5.82 2.83 8.47
N VAL A 54 6.00 3.85 9.31
CA VAL A 54 6.36 3.71 10.72
C VAL A 54 5.34 4.40 11.60
N GLY A 55 5.20 3.96 12.85
CA GLY A 55 4.20 4.52 13.74
C GLY A 55 4.36 4.19 15.21
N ASN A 56 3.27 4.39 15.94
CA ASN A 56 3.19 4.13 17.37
C ASN A 56 3.40 2.65 17.69
N PHE A 57 3.78 2.37 18.94
CA PHE A 57 3.97 1.02 19.47
C PHE A 57 4.99 0.16 18.68
N GLY A 58 6.09 0.78 18.24
CA GLY A 58 7.14 0.10 17.48
C GLY A 58 6.66 -0.44 16.13
N THR A 59 5.60 0.12 15.55
CA THR A 59 5.04 -0.34 14.27
C THR A 59 5.95 0.05 13.11
N ILE A 60 6.29 -0.95 12.30
CA ILE A 60 6.85 -0.81 10.96
C ILE A 60 6.00 -1.69 10.03
N ILE A 61 5.46 -1.12 8.96
CA ILE A 61 4.72 -1.84 7.93
C ILE A 61 5.39 -1.67 6.58
N LYS A 62 5.41 -2.72 5.77
CA LYS A 62 6.03 -2.72 4.45
C LYS A 62 5.14 -3.41 3.42
N THR A 63 4.90 -2.75 2.29
CA THR A 63 4.35 -3.37 1.09
C THR A 63 5.46 -3.55 0.05
N THR A 64 5.28 -4.52 -0.84
CA THR A 64 6.15 -4.76 -2.02
C THR A 64 5.34 -4.97 -3.30
N ASP A 65 4.03 -4.68 -3.24
CA ASP A 65 3.06 -4.87 -4.30
C ASP A 65 2.16 -3.63 -4.50
N GLY A 66 2.69 -2.44 -4.21
CA GLY A 66 1.99 -1.17 -4.44
C GLY A 66 0.85 -0.90 -3.45
N GLY A 67 0.93 -1.50 -2.26
CA GLY A 67 -0.04 -1.33 -1.18
C GLY A 67 -1.24 -2.26 -1.25
N VAL A 68 -1.19 -3.33 -2.06
CA VAL A 68 -2.21 -4.37 -2.09
C VAL A 68 -2.13 -5.23 -0.82
N ASN A 69 -0.91 -5.59 -0.38
CA ASN A 69 -0.65 -6.29 0.86
C ASN A 69 0.43 -5.59 1.70
N TRP A 70 0.30 -5.68 3.03
CA TRP A 70 1.23 -5.09 3.98
C TRP A 70 1.74 -6.13 4.98
N ASN A 71 3.06 -6.26 5.10
CA ASN A 71 3.71 -6.99 6.17
C ASN A 71 3.87 -6.09 7.38
N ILE A 72 3.27 -6.47 8.51
CA ILE A 72 3.30 -5.70 9.75
C ILE A 72 4.34 -6.29 10.71
N ARG A 73 5.20 -5.44 11.26
CA ARG A 73 6.14 -5.76 12.32
C ARG A 73 5.93 -4.81 13.48
N HIS A 74 5.82 -5.38 14.67
CA HIS A 74 5.84 -4.63 15.92
C HIS A 74 7.09 -5.01 16.70
N SER A 75 7.52 -4.11 17.59
CA SER A 75 8.60 -4.40 18.54
C SER A 75 9.89 -4.87 17.85
N VAL A 76 10.23 -4.26 16.72
CA VAL A 76 11.48 -4.59 16.00
C VAL A 76 12.66 -4.34 16.93
N SER A 77 13.50 -5.36 17.10
CA SER A 77 14.61 -5.35 18.05
C SER A 77 14.21 -5.13 19.52
N GLY A 78 12.96 -5.45 19.88
CA GLY A 78 12.42 -5.25 21.23
C GLY A 78 11.95 -3.83 21.55
N ILE A 79 11.98 -2.92 20.57
CA ILE A 79 11.61 -1.50 20.75
C ILE A 79 10.10 -1.33 20.57
N SER A 80 9.39 -1.05 21.65
CA SER A 80 7.94 -0.84 21.62
C SER A 80 7.54 0.64 21.56
N GLU A 81 8.51 1.56 21.64
CA GLU A 81 8.25 2.98 21.49
C GLU A 81 7.84 3.37 20.07
N GLY A 82 7.12 4.49 19.95
CA GLY A 82 6.71 5.03 18.66
C GLY A 82 7.89 5.53 17.83
N PHE A 83 7.83 5.23 16.53
CA PHE A 83 8.70 5.80 15.52
C PHE A 83 8.04 7.02 14.87
N SER A 84 8.83 8.07 14.65
CA SER A 84 8.33 9.38 14.19
C SER A 84 8.71 9.70 12.75
N SER A 85 9.82 9.14 12.23
CA SER A 85 10.23 9.40 10.84
C SER A 85 11.06 8.27 10.27
N ILE A 86 11.04 8.16 8.94
CA ILE A 86 11.77 7.19 8.15
C ILE A 86 12.39 7.84 6.92
N TYR A 87 13.63 7.46 6.58
CA TYR A 87 14.29 7.95 5.37
C TYR A 87 15.27 6.91 4.81
N PHE A 88 15.29 6.76 3.49
CA PHE A 88 16.27 5.95 2.78
C PHE A 88 17.13 6.81 1.85
N VAL A 89 18.43 6.51 1.80
CA VAL A 89 19.37 7.14 0.85
C VAL A 89 19.46 6.37 -0.46
N ASP A 90 19.11 5.08 -0.44
CA ASP A 90 18.97 4.20 -1.59
C ASP A 90 18.06 3.01 -1.23
N SER A 91 17.89 2.05 -2.14
CA SER A 91 16.96 0.93 -1.94
C SER A 91 17.35 -0.03 -0.80
N SER A 92 18.58 0.03 -0.27
CA SER A 92 19.03 -0.88 0.78
C SER A 92 19.38 -0.17 2.10
N ARG A 93 19.74 1.11 2.07
CA ARG A 93 20.20 1.86 3.25
C ARG A 93 19.20 2.91 3.70
N GLY A 94 18.73 2.76 4.92
CA GLY A 94 17.76 3.68 5.53
C GLY A 94 17.79 3.70 7.04
N TRP A 95 17.14 4.71 7.61
CA TRP A 95 17.06 4.96 9.04
C TRP A 95 15.63 5.22 9.46
N ILE A 96 15.31 4.76 10.66
CA ILE A 96 14.07 5.10 11.37
C ILE A 96 14.48 5.74 12.69
N VAL A 97 13.82 6.85 13.04
CA VAL A 97 14.03 7.53 14.31
C VAL A 97 12.71 7.60 15.09
N GLY A 98 12.79 7.69 16.41
CA GLY A 98 11.61 7.69 17.26
C GLY A 98 11.83 8.20 18.66
N LEU A 99 10.85 7.92 19.52
CA LEU A 99 10.89 8.29 20.94
C LEU A 99 12.07 7.62 21.65
N ASN A 100 12.43 8.15 22.82
CA ASN A 100 13.51 7.64 23.69
C ASN A 100 14.90 7.56 23.02
N GLY A 101 15.13 8.34 21.96
CA GLY A 101 16.43 8.35 21.25
C GLY A 101 16.65 7.12 20.38
N ASN A 102 15.59 6.37 20.06
CA ASN A 102 15.67 5.18 19.21
C ASN A 102 16.08 5.57 17.78
N ILE A 103 17.12 4.90 17.28
CA ILE A 103 17.61 5.00 15.90
C ILE A 103 17.81 3.59 15.38
N LEU A 104 17.07 3.20 14.35
CA LEU A 104 17.25 1.95 13.63
C LEU A 104 17.91 2.23 12.29
N HIS A 105 18.69 1.27 11.81
CA HIS A 105 19.37 1.34 10.53
C HIS A 105 19.25 -0.03 9.83
N THR A 106 19.05 0.00 8.52
CA THR A 106 19.07 -1.18 7.65
C THR A 106 20.10 -1.01 6.55
N THR A 107 20.66 -2.12 6.06
CA THR A 107 21.51 -2.20 4.87
C THR A 107 20.96 -3.16 3.82
N ASP A 108 19.72 -3.63 3.99
CA ASP A 108 19.03 -4.60 3.15
C ASP A 108 17.60 -4.18 2.77
N GLY A 109 17.23 -2.91 3.01
CA GLY A 109 15.91 -2.37 2.66
C GLY A 109 14.84 -2.62 3.72
N GLY A 110 15.23 -3.16 4.88
CA GLY A 110 14.34 -3.61 5.96
C GLY A 110 13.36 -4.70 5.51
#